data_AF-A0A7J4V9U3-F1
#
_entry.id   AF-A0A7J4V9U3-F1
#
_cell.length_a   1.000
_cell.length_b   1.000
_cell.length_c   1.000
_cell.angle_alpha   90.00
_cell.angle_beta   90.00
_cell.angle_gamma   90.00
#
_symmetry.space_group_name_H-M   'P 1'
#
loop_
_entity.id
_entity.type
_entity.pdbx_description
1 polymer ?
#
loop_
_entity_poly.entity_id
_entity_poly.type
_entity_poly.pdbx_seq_one_letter_code
_entity_poly.pdbx_strand_id
1 'polypeptide(L)'
;MITISRNTLFLAAIIAFSAAAQYNINDHELVKATFLRDGSSAAILNYLNSDDSRKVSAALLSAANIGDTTLHPAIAALDANKHGKLMAFAFGNNPPGEVSLAWLRKNAASAEGALAREVLAALGKAGTAEDLDRVLGLESNGDPYRLAGISLAIANFGLRNIKSAKSPEKLLGIIEEESLDNKTRSFAAYALFRSRPTPEQQGRIKKTLDDVFRDDVTEEEEDLAKYLIMNLRFLKSAPYSVKETRNILFSLNFPQQIDLISLLQFRNFTSEVEVTGLLKLVNDRNGNIALTAVTALRESNAAMSAPETTWKELTAILSGAVHGSD
;
A
#
# COMPACT_ATOMS: atom_id res chain seq x y z
N MET A 1 -34.24 10.52 36.86
CA MET A 1 -33.07 10.90 36.03
C MET A 1 -31.87 10.16 36.63
N ILE A 2 -31.32 9.16 35.93
CA ILE A 2 -30.22 8.33 36.46
C ILE A 2 -28.90 9.03 36.13
N THR A 3 -28.17 9.45 37.15
CA THR A 3 -26.87 10.11 36.99
C THR A 3 -25.77 9.04 37.00
N ILE A 4 -25.25 8.69 35.82
CA ILE A 4 -24.10 7.77 35.71
C ILE A 4 -22.84 8.54 36.07
N SER A 5 -22.14 8.11 37.12
CA SER A 5 -20.92 8.79 37.57
C SER A 5 -19.77 8.56 36.59
N ARG A 6 -18.84 9.52 36.48
CA ARG A 6 -17.60 9.38 35.71
C ARG A 6 -16.80 8.13 36.08
N ASN A 7 -16.82 7.73 37.36
CA ASN A 7 -16.14 6.53 37.84
C ASN A 7 -16.81 5.25 37.31
N THR A 8 -18.15 5.24 37.19
CA THR A 8 -18.90 4.13 36.60
C THR A 8 -18.59 3.98 35.11
N LEU A 9 -18.49 5.09 34.37
CA LEU A 9 -18.09 5.11 32.96
C LEU A 9 -16.64 4.64 32.77
N PHE A 10 -15.73 5.07 33.63
CA PHE A 10 -14.33 4.65 33.59
C PHE A 10 -14.16 3.16 33.90
N LEU A 11 -14.87 2.64 34.92
CA LEU A 11 -14.86 1.22 35.26
C LEU A 11 -15.48 0.36 34.14
N ALA A 12 -16.59 0.82 33.55
CA ALA A 12 -17.20 0.18 32.39
C ALA A 12 -16.26 0.17 31.18
N ALA A 13 -15.50 1.24 30.95
CA ALA A 13 -14.48 1.29 29.91
C ALA A 13 -13.35 0.29 30.17
N ILE A 14 -12.81 0.21 31.40
CA ILE A 14 -11.78 -0.77 31.75
C ILE A 14 -12.29 -2.20 31.56
N ILE A 15 -13.52 -2.49 31.98
CA ILE A 15 -14.12 -3.82 31.81
C ILE A 15 -14.31 -4.13 30.33
N ALA A 16 -14.77 -3.18 29.52
CA ALA A 16 -14.93 -3.34 28.08
C ALA A 16 -13.58 -3.55 27.36
N PHE A 17 -12.53 -2.81 27.73
CA PHE A 17 -11.19 -2.99 27.19
C PHE A 17 -10.57 -4.33 27.61
N SER A 18 -10.82 -4.77 28.84
CA SER A 18 -10.34 -6.08 29.33
C SER A 18 -11.06 -7.25 28.64
N ALA A 19 -12.34 -7.07 28.31
CA ALA A 19 -13.11 -8.06 27.57
C ALA A 19 -12.71 -8.17 26.09
N ALA A 20 -12.13 -7.09 25.53
CA ALA A 20 -11.62 -7.02 24.17
C ALA A 20 -10.13 -7.38 24.04
N ALA A 21 -9.44 -7.66 25.16
CA ALA A 21 -8.03 -8.01 25.13
C ALA A 21 -7.83 -9.38 24.46
N GLN A 22 -6.94 -9.41 23.46
CA GLN A 22 -6.63 -10.61 22.69
C GLN A 22 -5.83 -11.65 23.49
N TYR A 23 -5.10 -11.20 24.51
CA TYR A 23 -4.43 -12.03 25.50
C TYR A 23 -4.93 -11.65 26.89
N ASN A 24 -5.12 -12.63 27.76
CA ASN A 24 -5.43 -12.45 29.18
C ASN A 24 -4.23 -12.90 30.04
N ILE A 25 -4.26 -12.59 31.34
CA ILE A 25 -3.16 -12.92 32.26
C ILE A 25 -2.85 -14.43 32.34
N ASN A 26 -3.81 -15.29 32.00
CA ASN A 26 -3.62 -16.74 31.97
C ASN A 26 -2.97 -17.26 30.67
N ASP A 27 -2.76 -16.38 29.68
CA ASP A 27 -2.10 -16.73 28.41
C ASP A 27 -0.56 -16.60 28.50
N HIS A 28 0.00 -16.48 29.70
CA HIS A 28 1.45 -16.35 29.95
C HIS A 28 2.28 -17.39 29.19
N GLU A 29 1.87 -18.67 29.22
CA GLU A 29 2.60 -19.74 28.52
C GLU A 29 2.55 -19.58 27.00
N LEU A 30 1.43 -19.10 26.45
CA LEU A 30 1.29 -18.81 25.03
C LEU A 30 2.20 -17.63 24.63
N VAL A 31 2.20 -16.56 25.43
CA VAL A 31 3.06 -15.39 25.22
C VAL A 31 4.54 -15.78 25.30
N LYS A 32 4.91 -16.58 26.30
CA LYS A 32 6.27 -17.09 26.46
C LYS A 32 6.70 -17.95 25.27
N ALA A 33 5.86 -18.88 24.82
CA ALA A 33 6.12 -19.70 23.65
C ALA A 33 6.30 -18.86 22.37
N THR A 34 5.46 -17.82 22.21
CA THR A 34 5.56 -16.87 21.08
C THR A 34 6.86 -16.10 21.12
N PHE A 35 7.22 -15.55 22.29
CA PHE A 35 8.45 -14.78 22.48
C PHE A 35 9.70 -15.62 22.22
N LEU A 36 9.71 -16.86 22.70
CA LEU A 36 10.79 -17.81 22.46
C LEU A 36 10.78 -18.42 21.06
N ARG A 37 9.74 -18.13 20.25
CA ARG A 37 9.53 -18.71 18.91
C ARG A 37 9.56 -20.24 18.92
N ASP A 38 8.96 -20.84 19.94
CA ASP A 38 8.93 -22.29 20.12
C ASP A 38 7.66 -22.89 19.48
N GLY A 39 7.75 -23.29 18.21
CA GLY A 39 6.67 -23.96 17.49
C GLY A 39 6.34 -25.36 18.01
N SER A 40 7.21 -25.95 18.82
CA SER A 40 6.99 -27.26 19.45
C SER A 40 6.24 -27.18 20.78
N SER A 41 5.96 -25.96 21.25
CA SER A 41 5.28 -25.72 22.52
C SER A 41 3.89 -26.36 22.57
N ALA A 42 3.70 -27.25 23.55
CA ALA A 42 2.39 -27.82 23.85
C ALA A 42 1.34 -26.75 24.19
N ALA A 43 1.75 -25.56 24.67
CA ALA A 43 0.84 -24.46 24.96
C ALA A 43 0.13 -23.97 23.69
N ILE A 44 0.86 -23.78 22.58
CA ILE A 44 0.26 -23.31 21.33
C ILE A 44 -0.69 -24.38 20.77
N LEU A 45 -0.26 -25.64 20.75
CA LEU A 45 -1.08 -26.76 20.28
C LEU A 45 -2.37 -26.93 21.11
N ASN A 46 -2.29 -26.81 22.44
CA ASN A 46 -3.46 -26.87 23.30
C ASN A 46 -4.47 -25.75 23.02
N TYR A 47 -3.98 -24.56 22.64
CA TYR A 47 -4.87 -23.44 22.29
C TYR A 47 -5.47 -23.63 20.90
N LEU A 48 -4.71 -24.14 19.92
CA LEU A 48 -5.24 -24.47 18.59
C LEU A 48 -6.33 -25.55 18.67
N ASN A 49 -6.19 -26.50 19.58
CA ASN A 49 -7.17 -27.57 19.80
C ASN A 49 -8.30 -27.20 20.77
N SER A 50 -8.41 -25.93 21.18
CA SER A 50 -9.44 -25.50 22.13
C SER A 50 -10.78 -25.24 21.44
N ASP A 51 -11.89 -25.57 22.12
CA ASP A 51 -13.23 -25.17 21.68
C ASP A 51 -13.50 -23.66 21.82
N ASP A 52 -12.66 -22.91 22.56
CA ASP A 52 -12.77 -21.46 22.68
C ASP A 52 -12.13 -20.77 21.47
N SER A 53 -12.96 -20.21 20.59
CA SER A 53 -12.57 -19.47 19.39
C SER A 53 -11.55 -18.34 19.67
N ARG A 54 -11.56 -17.73 20.86
CA ARG A 54 -10.57 -16.70 21.23
C ARG A 54 -9.19 -17.31 21.45
N LYS A 55 -9.12 -18.49 22.09
CA LYS A 55 -7.86 -19.21 22.28
C LYS A 55 -7.26 -19.66 20.95
N VAL A 56 -8.10 -20.19 20.04
CA VAL A 56 -7.66 -20.55 18.69
C VAL A 56 -7.13 -19.32 17.95
N SER A 57 -7.83 -18.18 18.04
CA SER A 57 -7.40 -16.93 17.41
C SER A 57 -6.07 -16.41 17.97
N ALA A 58 -5.90 -16.44 19.30
CA ALA A 58 -4.65 -16.06 19.95
C ALA A 58 -3.50 -16.98 19.50
N ALA A 59 -3.72 -18.29 19.45
CA ALA A 59 -2.71 -19.24 19.00
C ALA A 59 -2.35 -19.08 17.52
N LEU A 60 -3.29 -18.73 16.64
CA LEU A 60 -2.97 -18.44 15.24
C LEU A 60 -2.08 -17.20 15.09
N LEU A 61 -2.29 -16.18 15.91
CA LEU A 61 -1.43 -14.99 15.93
C LEU A 61 -0.06 -15.28 16.52
N SER A 62 0.00 -16.09 17.58
CA SER A 62 1.25 -16.63 18.11
C SER A 62 2.00 -17.42 17.04
N ALA A 63 1.31 -18.35 16.37
CA ALA A 63 1.86 -19.17 15.31
C ALA A 63 2.44 -18.34 14.16
N ALA A 64 1.80 -17.23 13.78
CA ALA A 64 2.28 -16.31 12.75
C ALA A 64 3.64 -15.66 13.07
N ASN A 65 4.10 -15.71 14.33
CA ASN A 65 5.34 -15.09 14.80
C ASN A 65 6.45 -16.10 15.15
N ILE A 66 6.21 -17.40 14.98
CA ILE A 66 7.19 -18.45 15.29
C ILE A 66 8.32 -18.45 14.27
N GLY A 67 8.01 -18.34 12.98
CA GLY A 67 9.00 -18.34 11.92
C GLY A 67 9.47 -19.74 11.50
N ASP A 68 8.66 -20.77 11.73
CA ASP A 68 8.90 -22.15 11.28
C ASP A 68 7.63 -22.79 10.69
N THR A 69 7.71 -24.08 10.32
CA THR A 69 6.58 -24.82 9.72
C THR A 69 5.93 -25.83 10.66
N THR A 70 6.37 -25.89 11.92
CA THR A 70 6.02 -26.95 12.89
C THR A 70 4.51 -27.01 13.14
N LEU A 71 3.86 -25.84 13.19
CA LEU A 71 2.42 -25.73 13.47
C LEU A 71 1.54 -25.87 12.23
N HIS A 72 2.10 -25.97 11.03
CA HIS A 72 1.30 -25.99 9.80
C HIS A 72 0.22 -27.09 9.74
N PRO A 73 0.52 -28.35 10.12
CA PRO A 73 -0.49 -29.41 10.14
C PRO A 73 -1.66 -29.10 11.08
N ALA A 74 -1.36 -28.60 12.30
CA ALA A 74 -2.38 -28.25 13.28
C ALA A 74 -3.25 -27.09 12.80
N ILE A 75 -2.65 -26.06 12.20
CA ILE A 75 -3.38 -24.92 11.62
C ILE A 75 -4.28 -25.39 10.48
N ALA A 76 -3.78 -26.26 9.58
CA ALA A 76 -4.55 -26.72 8.43
C ALA A 76 -5.77 -27.60 8.79
N ALA A 77 -5.77 -28.20 9.99
CA ALA A 77 -6.87 -29.00 10.51
C ALA A 77 -8.03 -28.18 11.11
N LEU A 78 -7.86 -26.87 11.29
CA LEU A 78 -8.89 -25.99 11.85
C LEU A 78 -10.06 -25.75 10.88
N ASP A 79 -11.20 -25.36 11.45
CA ASP A 79 -12.38 -24.93 10.70
C ASP A 79 -12.12 -23.59 9.98
N ALA A 80 -11.92 -23.67 8.66
CA ALA A 80 -11.68 -22.51 7.80
C ALA A 80 -12.85 -21.52 7.78
N ASN A 81 -14.09 -21.96 8.01
CA ASN A 81 -15.25 -21.07 8.05
C ASN A 81 -15.19 -20.12 9.26
N LYS A 82 -14.59 -20.59 10.36
CA LYS A 82 -14.42 -19.79 11.60
C LYS A 82 -13.12 -19.01 11.61
N HIS A 83 -12.02 -19.62 11.17
CA HIS A 83 -10.67 -19.10 11.40
C HIS A 83 -9.88 -18.80 10.12
N GLY A 84 -10.47 -18.98 8.94
CA GLY A 84 -9.76 -18.96 7.66
C GLY A 84 -8.88 -17.73 7.42
N LYS A 85 -9.32 -16.54 7.84
CA LYS A 85 -8.51 -15.30 7.70
C LYS A 85 -7.23 -15.35 8.55
N LEU A 86 -7.34 -15.80 9.80
CA LEU A 86 -6.20 -15.94 10.70
C LEU A 86 -5.30 -17.13 10.31
N MET A 87 -5.87 -18.20 9.76
CA MET A 87 -5.11 -19.30 9.16
C MET A 87 -4.27 -18.80 7.98
N ALA A 88 -4.88 -18.06 7.04
CA ALA A 88 -4.17 -17.45 5.91
C ALA A 88 -3.07 -16.50 6.39
N PHE A 89 -3.35 -15.65 7.38
CA PHE A 89 -2.36 -14.78 7.98
C PHE A 89 -1.18 -15.57 8.58
N ALA A 90 -1.45 -16.62 9.37
CA ALA A 90 -0.41 -17.45 9.98
C ALA A 90 0.46 -18.14 8.93
N PHE A 91 -0.15 -18.71 7.88
CA PHE A 91 0.58 -19.32 6.78
C PHE A 91 1.41 -18.32 5.97
N GLY A 92 0.91 -17.12 5.75
CA GLY A 92 1.61 -16.09 4.97
C GLY A 92 2.79 -15.44 5.71
N ASN A 93 2.87 -15.53 7.04
CA ASN A 93 3.96 -14.93 7.84
C ASN A 93 5.02 -15.95 8.28
N ASN A 94 4.80 -17.25 8.06
CA ASN A 94 5.80 -18.28 8.30
C ASN A 94 6.49 -18.70 6.99
N PRO A 95 7.66 -19.38 7.08
CA PRO A 95 8.28 -20.00 5.91
C PRO A 95 7.29 -20.90 5.16
N PRO A 96 7.34 -20.97 3.83
CA PRO A 96 6.44 -21.84 3.07
C PRO A 96 6.68 -23.32 3.43
N GLY A 97 5.59 -24.07 3.55
CA GLY A 97 5.62 -25.53 3.65
C GLY A 97 4.52 -26.14 2.77
N GLU A 98 4.68 -27.41 2.39
CA GLU A 98 3.74 -28.08 1.47
C GLU A 98 2.29 -28.04 1.99
N VAL A 99 2.09 -28.23 3.29
CA VAL A 99 0.76 -28.17 3.92
C VAL A 99 0.13 -26.78 3.78
N SER A 100 0.88 -25.71 4.10
CA SER A 100 0.36 -24.35 4.05
C SER A 100 0.12 -23.90 2.62
N LEU A 101 1.03 -24.22 1.69
CA LEU A 101 0.86 -23.91 0.27
C LEU A 101 -0.31 -24.67 -0.35
N ALA A 102 -0.48 -25.96 -0.06
CA ALA A 102 -1.63 -26.72 -0.54
C ALA A 102 -2.95 -26.11 -0.06
N TRP A 103 -3.02 -25.71 1.21
CA TRP A 103 -4.20 -25.03 1.75
C TRP A 103 -4.45 -23.67 1.08
N LEU A 104 -3.41 -22.84 0.93
CA LEU A 104 -3.52 -21.53 0.29
C LEU A 104 -3.93 -21.64 -1.19
N ARG A 105 -3.34 -22.56 -1.96
CA ARG A 105 -3.69 -22.80 -3.37
C ARG A 105 -5.14 -23.24 -3.53
N LYS A 106 -5.60 -24.19 -2.71
CA LYS A 106 -6.99 -24.66 -2.72
C LYS A 106 -7.97 -23.52 -2.46
N ASN A 107 -7.69 -22.68 -1.46
CA ASN A 107 -8.58 -21.60 -1.07
C ASN A 107 -8.45 -20.37 -1.99
N ALA A 108 -7.32 -20.13 -2.65
CA ALA A 108 -7.17 -19.02 -3.59
C ALA A 108 -8.16 -19.11 -4.76
N ALA A 109 -8.49 -20.33 -5.19
CA ALA A 109 -9.48 -20.56 -6.23
C ALA A 109 -10.92 -20.37 -5.71
N SER A 110 -11.23 -20.84 -4.49
CA SER A 110 -12.61 -21.07 -4.03
C SER A 110 -13.11 -20.10 -2.94
N ALA A 111 -12.22 -19.39 -2.24
CA ALA A 111 -12.63 -18.48 -1.17
C ALA A 111 -13.35 -17.24 -1.74
N GLU A 112 -14.26 -16.68 -0.96
CA GLU A 112 -15.05 -15.50 -1.34
C GLU A 112 -14.83 -14.34 -0.36
N GLY A 113 -15.11 -13.13 -0.84
CA GLY A 113 -15.11 -11.91 -0.05
C GLY A 113 -13.80 -11.73 0.71
N ALA A 114 -13.89 -11.28 1.97
CA ALA A 114 -12.72 -10.95 2.77
C ALA A 114 -11.76 -12.14 3.01
N LEU A 115 -12.22 -13.40 2.94
CA LEU A 115 -11.30 -14.54 3.02
C LEU A 115 -10.44 -14.67 1.76
N ALA A 116 -11.03 -14.47 0.58
CA ALA A 116 -10.30 -14.49 -0.70
C ALA A 116 -9.12 -13.51 -0.67
N ARG A 117 -9.36 -12.29 -0.17
CA ARG A 117 -8.34 -11.27 0.00
C ARG A 117 -7.15 -11.75 0.83
N GLU A 118 -7.42 -12.29 2.03
CA GLU A 118 -6.37 -12.74 2.95
C GLU A 118 -5.60 -13.95 2.42
N VAL A 119 -6.30 -14.91 1.81
CA VAL A 119 -5.69 -16.11 1.22
C VAL A 119 -4.75 -15.72 0.07
N LEU A 120 -5.19 -14.85 -0.84
CA LEU A 120 -4.36 -14.40 -1.96
C LEU A 120 -3.16 -13.58 -1.48
N ALA A 121 -3.37 -12.66 -0.54
CA ALA A 121 -2.28 -11.89 0.04
C ALA A 121 -1.23 -12.80 0.69
N ALA A 122 -1.66 -13.82 1.45
CA ALA A 122 -0.79 -14.82 2.05
C ALA A 122 -0.06 -15.69 1.01
N LEU A 123 -0.75 -16.10 -0.06
CA LEU A 123 -0.14 -16.81 -1.17
C LEU A 123 0.96 -15.97 -1.85
N GLY A 124 0.79 -14.66 -2.00
CA GLY A 124 1.85 -13.78 -2.51
C GLY A 124 3.10 -13.72 -1.60
N LYS A 125 2.91 -13.86 -0.28
CA LYS A 125 4.03 -13.87 0.68
C LYS A 125 4.79 -15.19 0.69
N ALA A 126 4.10 -16.32 0.55
CA ALA A 126 4.69 -17.65 0.71
C ALA A 126 4.96 -18.39 -0.62
N GLY A 127 4.17 -18.13 -1.65
CA GLY A 127 4.13 -18.90 -2.90
C GLY A 127 5.36 -18.78 -3.79
N THR A 128 5.35 -19.52 -4.89
CA THR A 128 6.42 -19.57 -5.91
C THR A 128 6.05 -18.77 -7.16
N ALA A 129 6.94 -18.75 -8.17
CA ALA A 129 6.63 -18.15 -9.47
C ALA A 129 5.43 -18.82 -10.17
N GLU A 130 5.25 -20.13 -9.99
CA GLU A 130 4.09 -20.85 -10.52
C GLU A 130 2.79 -20.38 -9.84
N ASP A 131 2.85 -20.05 -8.55
CA ASP A 131 1.71 -19.49 -7.82
C ASP A 131 1.37 -18.07 -8.28
N LEU A 132 2.35 -17.28 -8.71
CA LEU A 132 2.09 -15.99 -9.36
C LEU A 132 1.32 -16.20 -10.68
N ASP A 133 1.72 -17.16 -11.51
CA ASP A 133 1.00 -17.45 -12.76
C ASP A 133 -0.43 -17.93 -12.49
N ARG A 134 -0.64 -18.74 -11.44
CA ARG A 134 -1.99 -19.11 -10.96
C ARG A 134 -2.81 -17.87 -10.60
N VAL A 135 -2.25 -16.98 -9.78
CA VAL A 135 -2.92 -15.73 -9.35
C VAL A 135 -3.30 -14.86 -10.56
N LEU A 136 -2.42 -14.74 -11.55
CA LEU A 136 -2.68 -13.95 -12.76
C LEU A 136 -3.82 -14.54 -13.62
N GLY A 137 -3.98 -15.86 -13.59
CA GLY A 137 -5.06 -16.58 -14.27
C GLY A 137 -6.39 -16.61 -13.54
N LEU A 138 -6.48 -16.09 -12.31
CA LEU A 138 -7.75 -16.06 -11.58
C LEU A 138 -8.72 -15.04 -12.18
N GLU A 139 -9.96 -15.50 -12.34
CA GLU A 139 -11.12 -14.65 -12.60
C GLU A 139 -11.64 -14.08 -11.27
N SER A 140 -12.02 -12.80 -11.29
CA SER A 140 -12.60 -12.12 -10.14
C SER A 140 -14.11 -11.96 -10.21
N ASN A 141 -14.70 -12.00 -11.41
CA ASN A 141 -16.11 -11.71 -11.66
C ASN A 141 -16.59 -10.40 -11.00
N GLY A 142 -15.70 -9.40 -10.90
CA GLY A 142 -15.99 -8.12 -10.27
C GLY A 142 -15.98 -8.11 -8.73
N ASP A 143 -15.63 -9.21 -8.04
CA ASP A 143 -15.52 -9.20 -6.57
C ASP A 143 -14.36 -8.29 -6.10
N PRO A 144 -14.65 -7.16 -5.42
CA PRO A 144 -13.62 -6.21 -5.00
C PRO A 144 -12.62 -6.81 -4.01
N TYR A 145 -13.05 -7.74 -3.15
CA TYR A 145 -12.13 -8.38 -2.21
C TYR A 145 -11.14 -9.30 -2.91
N ARG A 146 -11.61 -10.06 -3.90
CA ARG A 146 -10.76 -10.93 -4.71
C ARG A 146 -9.80 -10.10 -5.57
N LEU A 147 -10.26 -9.02 -6.18
CA LEU A 147 -9.41 -8.08 -6.92
C LEU A 147 -8.32 -7.48 -6.03
N ALA A 148 -8.69 -6.96 -4.85
CA ALA A 148 -7.72 -6.48 -3.87
C ALA A 148 -6.74 -7.58 -3.44
N GLY A 149 -7.23 -8.82 -3.26
CA GLY A 149 -6.40 -10.00 -2.97
C GLY A 149 -5.39 -10.30 -4.07
N ILE A 150 -5.82 -10.31 -5.34
CA ILE A 150 -4.94 -10.49 -6.51
C ILE A 150 -3.88 -9.40 -6.54
N SER A 151 -4.28 -8.13 -6.38
CA SER A 151 -3.34 -7.01 -6.35
C SER A 151 -2.30 -7.14 -5.24
N LEU A 152 -2.74 -7.45 -4.02
CA LEU A 152 -1.83 -7.65 -2.88
C LEU A 152 -0.91 -8.85 -3.06
N ALA A 153 -1.41 -9.94 -3.64
CA ALA A 153 -0.61 -11.12 -3.96
C ALA A 153 0.53 -10.76 -4.92
N ILE A 154 0.20 -10.09 -6.03
CA ILE A 154 1.17 -9.62 -7.03
C ILE A 154 2.20 -8.67 -6.39
N ALA A 155 1.75 -7.74 -5.54
CA ALA A 155 2.65 -6.83 -4.82
C ALA A 155 3.64 -7.60 -3.92
N ASN A 156 3.15 -8.60 -3.16
CA ASN A 156 3.98 -9.41 -2.27
C ASN A 156 4.98 -10.28 -3.04
N PHE A 157 4.60 -10.84 -4.21
CA PHE A 157 5.55 -11.47 -5.11
C PHE A 157 6.63 -10.49 -5.58
N GLY A 158 6.23 -9.28 -5.99
CA GLY A 158 7.15 -8.22 -6.41
C GLY A 158 8.16 -7.82 -5.32
N LEU A 159 7.73 -7.74 -4.06
CA LEU A 159 8.59 -7.49 -2.90
C LEU A 159 9.64 -8.59 -2.69
N ARG A 160 9.32 -9.83 -3.07
CA ARG A 160 10.23 -10.98 -3.05
C ARG A 160 11.02 -11.17 -4.35
N ASN A 161 10.96 -10.19 -5.26
CA ASN A 161 11.56 -10.23 -6.60
C ASN A 161 11.05 -11.37 -7.50
N ILE A 162 9.87 -11.93 -7.23
CA ILE A 162 9.16 -12.85 -8.14
C ILE A 162 8.25 -12.00 -9.03
N LYS A 163 8.50 -11.97 -10.34
CA LYS A 163 7.85 -11.04 -11.28
C LYS A 163 7.37 -11.75 -12.52
N SER A 164 6.34 -11.20 -13.15
CA SER A 164 5.83 -11.62 -14.45
C SER A 164 5.56 -10.40 -15.31
N ALA A 165 5.88 -10.47 -16.61
CA ALA A 165 5.60 -9.40 -17.57
C ALA A 165 4.08 -9.16 -17.74
N LYS A 166 3.24 -10.13 -17.36
CA LYS A 166 1.77 -10.01 -17.39
C LYS A 166 1.21 -9.23 -16.20
N SER A 167 1.96 -9.13 -15.09
CA SER A 167 1.46 -8.50 -13.85
C SER A 167 1.08 -7.04 -14.04
N PRO A 168 1.91 -6.17 -14.67
CA PRO A 168 1.52 -4.78 -14.88
C PRO A 168 0.25 -4.62 -15.72
N GLU A 169 0.09 -5.45 -16.75
CA GLU A 169 -1.10 -5.39 -17.62
C GLU A 169 -2.38 -5.78 -16.89
N LYS A 170 -2.34 -6.89 -16.12
CA LYS A 170 -3.49 -7.31 -15.30
C LYS A 170 -3.90 -6.22 -14.31
N LEU A 171 -2.92 -5.56 -13.68
CA LEU A 171 -3.17 -4.51 -12.70
C LEU A 171 -3.74 -3.24 -13.33
N LEU A 172 -3.27 -2.84 -14.50
CA LEU A 172 -3.86 -1.72 -15.24
C LEU A 172 -5.31 -1.99 -15.62
N GLY A 173 -5.65 -3.20 -16.05
CA GLY A 173 -7.04 -3.57 -16.33
C GLY A 173 -7.96 -3.33 -15.12
N ILE A 174 -7.49 -3.61 -13.90
CA ILE A 174 -8.24 -3.36 -12.65
C ILE A 174 -8.32 -1.85 -12.36
N ILE A 175 -7.22 -1.12 -12.54
CA ILE A 175 -7.16 0.34 -12.30
C ILE A 175 -8.11 1.11 -13.24
N GLU A 176 -8.27 0.63 -14.47
CA GLU A 176 -9.09 1.25 -15.51
C GLU A 176 -10.57 0.86 -15.47
N GLU A 177 -10.95 -0.09 -14.61
CA GLU A 177 -12.33 -0.52 -14.47
C GLU A 177 -13.12 0.49 -13.61
N GLU A 178 -13.83 1.41 -14.28
CA GLU A 178 -14.57 2.51 -13.64
C GLU A 178 -15.73 2.05 -12.72
N SER A 179 -16.22 0.82 -12.90
CA SER A 179 -17.24 0.24 -12.02
C SER A 179 -16.72 -0.15 -10.64
N LEU A 180 -15.40 -0.20 -10.45
CA LEU A 180 -14.79 -0.54 -9.16
C LEU A 180 -14.64 0.69 -8.27
N ASP A 181 -14.76 0.47 -6.97
CA ASP A 181 -14.49 1.51 -5.97
C ASP A 181 -13.00 1.91 -5.97
N ASN A 182 -12.74 3.18 -5.61
CA ASN A 182 -11.38 3.73 -5.65
C ASN A 182 -10.41 3.04 -4.68
N LYS A 183 -10.91 2.42 -3.60
CA LYS A 183 -10.08 1.65 -2.67
C LYS A 183 -9.60 0.34 -3.28
N THR A 184 -10.44 -0.36 -4.05
CA THR A 184 -10.01 -1.54 -4.82
C THR A 184 -8.99 -1.13 -5.90
N ARG A 185 -9.27 -0.05 -6.63
CA ARG A 185 -8.36 0.48 -7.67
C ARG A 185 -7.01 0.94 -7.07
N SER A 186 -7.00 1.51 -5.87
CA SER A 186 -5.77 1.95 -5.20
C SER A 186 -4.86 0.79 -4.78
N PHE A 187 -5.42 -0.35 -4.36
CA PHE A 187 -4.63 -1.58 -4.16
C PHE A 187 -3.94 -2.03 -5.44
N ALA A 188 -4.64 -1.96 -6.59
CA ALA A 188 -4.06 -2.30 -7.88
C ALA A 188 -2.98 -1.31 -8.30
N ALA A 189 -3.18 0.00 -8.10
CA ALA A 189 -2.17 1.03 -8.37
C ALA A 189 -0.91 0.88 -7.51
N TYR A 190 -1.07 0.56 -6.21
CA TYR A 190 0.03 0.22 -5.32
C TYR A 190 0.78 -1.02 -5.82
N ALA A 191 0.05 -2.07 -6.19
CA ALA A 191 0.65 -3.29 -6.71
C ALA A 191 1.37 -3.07 -8.05
N LEU A 192 0.89 -2.15 -8.88
CA LEU A 192 1.53 -1.81 -10.16
C LEU A 192 2.90 -1.21 -9.90
N PHE A 193 2.99 -0.28 -8.95
CA PHE A 193 4.25 0.32 -8.53
C PHE A 193 5.25 -0.73 -8.05
N ARG A 194 4.80 -1.71 -7.26
CA ARG A 194 5.64 -2.84 -6.81
C ARG A 194 6.04 -3.79 -7.94
N SER A 195 5.17 -3.94 -8.94
CA SER A 195 5.39 -4.79 -10.11
C SER A 195 6.27 -4.14 -11.18
N ARG A 196 6.52 -2.82 -11.05
CA ARG A 196 7.29 -1.98 -11.96
C ARG A 196 6.58 -1.81 -13.31
N PRO A 197 5.78 -0.75 -13.51
CA PRO A 197 5.18 -0.48 -14.81
C PRO A 197 6.24 -0.27 -15.88
N THR A 198 5.86 -0.44 -17.14
CA THR A 198 6.74 -0.19 -18.29
C THR A 198 6.45 1.19 -18.92
N PRO A 199 7.39 1.77 -19.68
CA PRO A 199 7.17 3.07 -20.34
C PRO A 199 5.93 3.13 -21.24
N GLU A 200 5.58 2.02 -21.89
CA GLU A 200 4.42 1.90 -22.78
C GLU A 200 3.09 2.12 -22.02
N GLN A 201 3.10 1.91 -20.71
CA GLN A 201 1.93 2.04 -19.84
C GLN A 201 1.72 3.45 -19.29
N GLN A 202 2.69 4.34 -19.48
CA GLN A 202 2.64 5.72 -18.98
C GLN A 202 1.37 6.45 -19.41
N GLY A 203 0.97 6.33 -20.69
CA GLY A 203 -0.20 7.02 -21.22
C GLY A 203 -1.50 6.60 -20.55
N ARG A 204 -1.63 5.31 -20.21
CA ARG A 204 -2.77 4.75 -19.50
C ARG A 204 -2.83 5.23 -18.06
N ILE A 205 -1.70 5.20 -17.35
CA ILE A 205 -1.57 5.73 -15.99
C ILE A 205 -1.96 7.22 -15.95
N LYS A 206 -1.45 8.01 -16.90
CA LYS A 206 -1.79 9.43 -17.03
C LYS A 206 -3.30 9.60 -17.27
N LYS A 207 -3.89 8.84 -18.19
CA LYS A 207 -5.32 8.93 -18.48
C LYS A 207 -6.16 8.70 -17.21
N THR A 208 -5.90 7.62 -16.47
CA THR A 208 -6.62 7.37 -15.21
C THR A 208 -6.41 8.51 -14.20
N LEU A 209 -5.21 9.07 -14.14
CA LEU A 209 -4.92 10.18 -13.25
C LEU A 209 -5.65 11.47 -13.67
N ASP A 210 -5.75 11.75 -14.97
CA ASP A 210 -6.56 12.84 -15.51
C ASP A 210 -8.04 12.67 -15.13
N ASP A 211 -8.55 11.44 -15.17
CA ASP A 211 -9.93 11.13 -14.78
C ASP A 211 -10.18 11.41 -13.30
N VAL A 212 -9.20 11.12 -12.43
CA VAL A 212 -9.23 11.40 -10.99
C VAL A 212 -9.11 12.91 -10.70
N PHE A 213 -8.34 13.64 -11.50
CA PHE A 213 -8.16 15.09 -11.33
C PHE A 213 -9.22 15.96 -12.00
N ARG A 214 -10.24 15.35 -12.62
CA ARG A 214 -11.29 16.06 -13.36
C ARG A 214 -12.09 16.98 -12.45
N ASP A 215 -12.36 16.53 -11.23
CA ASP A 215 -13.07 17.25 -10.17
C ASP A 215 -12.14 17.42 -8.95
N ASP A 216 -12.65 18.00 -7.86
CA ASP A 216 -11.92 18.06 -6.59
C ASP A 216 -11.66 16.64 -6.07
N VAL A 217 -10.40 16.31 -5.80
CA VAL A 217 -10.01 14.97 -5.36
C VAL A 217 -10.62 14.68 -3.99
N THR A 218 -11.47 13.66 -3.94
CA THR A 218 -12.12 13.24 -2.70
C THR A 218 -11.18 12.42 -1.81
N GLU A 219 -11.51 12.28 -0.53
CA GLU A 219 -10.76 11.44 0.42
C GLU A 219 -10.58 9.98 -0.09
N GLU A 220 -11.59 9.45 -0.78
CA GLU A 220 -11.57 8.09 -1.35
C GLU A 220 -10.62 7.95 -2.55
N GLU A 221 -10.34 9.05 -3.24
CA GLU A 221 -9.47 9.11 -4.42
C GLU A 221 -8.00 9.37 -4.05
N GLU A 222 -7.73 9.79 -2.81
CA GLU A 222 -6.41 10.28 -2.46
C GLU A 222 -5.32 9.23 -2.61
N ASP A 223 -5.59 8.02 -2.13
CA ASP A 223 -4.66 6.88 -2.24
C ASP A 223 -4.48 6.44 -3.70
N LEU A 224 -5.54 6.48 -4.51
CA LEU A 224 -5.46 6.15 -5.92
C LEU A 224 -4.55 7.15 -6.66
N ALA A 225 -4.81 8.46 -6.49
CA ALA A 225 -4.00 9.52 -7.07
C ALA A 225 -2.53 9.40 -6.65
N LYS A 226 -2.27 9.23 -5.35
CA LYS A 226 -0.93 9.03 -4.79
C LYS A 226 -0.20 7.88 -5.46
N TYR A 227 -0.81 6.70 -5.56
CA TYR A 227 -0.14 5.55 -6.17
C TYR A 227 0.04 5.70 -7.68
N LEU A 228 -0.89 6.35 -8.40
CA LEU A 228 -0.70 6.68 -9.82
C LEU A 228 0.49 7.64 -10.03
N ILE A 229 0.63 8.68 -9.19
CA ILE A 229 1.79 9.58 -9.21
C ILE A 229 3.08 8.81 -8.91
N MET A 230 3.08 7.91 -7.92
CA MET A 230 4.25 7.07 -7.63
C MET A 230 4.66 6.18 -8.82
N ASN A 231 3.70 5.68 -9.60
CA ASN A 231 3.98 4.93 -10.82
C ASN A 231 4.64 5.82 -11.89
N LEU A 232 4.15 7.04 -12.10
CA LEU A 232 4.79 8.01 -13.00
C LEU A 232 6.21 8.38 -12.54
N ARG A 233 6.40 8.50 -11.22
CA ARG A 233 7.72 8.76 -10.62
C ARG A 233 8.69 7.62 -10.85
N PHE A 234 8.24 6.38 -10.71
CA PHE A 234 9.02 5.19 -11.03
C PHE A 234 9.47 5.18 -12.49
N LEU A 235 8.56 5.55 -13.40
CA LEU A 235 8.85 5.69 -14.83
C LEU A 235 9.72 6.91 -15.16
N LYS A 236 10.08 7.73 -14.16
CA LYS A 236 10.76 9.02 -14.35
C LYS A 236 10.05 9.89 -15.38
N SER A 237 8.74 9.99 -15.24
CA SER A 237 7.89 10.66 -16.21
C SER A 237 7.18 11.88 -15.62
N ALA A 238 7.19 12.97 -16.37
CA ALA A 238 6.50 14.22 -16.08
C ALA A 238 5.43 14.49 -17.15
N PRO A 239 4.27 13.82 -17.10
CA PRO A 239 3.30 13.89 -18.19
C PRO A 239 2.53 15.22 -18.28
N TYR A 240 2.66 16.08 -17.28
CA TYR A 240 2.01 17.39 -17.21
C TYR A 240 3.02 18.51 -17.47
N SER A 241 2.59 19.53 -18.20
CA SER A 241 3.27 20.82 -18.25
C SER A 241 3.24 21.53 -16.91
N VAL A 242 4.17 22.45 -16.69
CA VAL A 242 4.20 23.27 -15.48
C VAL A 242 2.88 24.03 -15.29
N LYS A 243 2.28 24.50 -16.39
CA LYS A 243 0.97 25.17 -16.36
C LYS A 243 -0.13 24.21 -15.92
N GLU A 244 -0.20 23.01 -16.49
CA GLU A 244 -1.19 21.99 -16.11
C GLU A 244 -0.99 21.56 -14.65
N THR A 245 0.24 21.28 -14.24
CA THR A 245 0.56 20.96 -12.84
C THR A 245 0.01 22.02 -11.91
N ARG A 246 0.32 23.31 -12.14
CA ARG A 246 -0.17 24.41 -11.29
C ARG A 246 -1.69 24.50 -11.24
N ASN A 247 -2.38 24.20 -12.33
CA ASN A 247 -3.84 24.18 -12.34
C ASN A 247 -4.39 23.03 -11.49
N ILE A 248 -3.78 21.85 -11.57
CA ILE A 248 -4.16 20.67 -10.80
C ILE A 248 -3.89 20.85 -9.30
N LEU A 249 -2.82 21.56 -8.91
CA LEU A 249 -2.46 21.69 -7.48
C LEU A 249 -3.60 22.23 -6.60
N PHE A 250 -4.52 23.04 -7.15
CA PHE A 250 -5.63 23.62 -6.39
C PHE A 250 -6.67 22.59 -5.95
N SER A 251 -6.79 21.46 -6.64
CA SER A 251 -7.72 20.37 -6.30
C SER A 251 -7.10 19.27 -5.43
N LEU A 252 -5.85 19.46 -5.00
CA LEU A 252 -5.08 18.45 -4.28
C LEU A 252 -4.77 18.86 -2.84
N ASN A 253 -4.63 17.86 -1.97
CA ASN A 253 -4.06 18.08 -0.64
C ASN A 253 -2.53 18.28 -0.71
N PHE A 254 -1.93 18.81 0.37
CA PHE A 254 -0.50 19.14 0.35
C PHE A 254 0.43 17.95 0.04
N PRO A 255 0.25 16.73 0.61
CA PRO A 255 1.04 15.57 0.21
C PRO A 255 0.99 15.28 -1.30
N GLN A 256 -0.19 15.33 -1.91
CA GLN A 256 -0.34 15.08 -3.35
C GLN A 256 0.27 16.19 -4.20
N GLN A 257 0.14 17.45 -3.77
CA GLN A 257 0.81 18.58 -4.42
C GLN A 257 2.32 18.37 -4.46
N ILE A 258 2.93 17.96 -3.34
CA ILE A 258 4.35 17.65 -3.24
C ILE A 258 4.72 16.52 -4.21
N ASP A 259 3.97 15.41 -4.19
CA ASP A 259 4.24 14.28 -5.07
C ASP A 259 4.12 14.66 -6.56
N LEU A 260 3.10 15.44 -6.93
CA LEU A 260 2.90 15.89 -8.31
C LEU A 260 4.00 16.85 -8.79
N ILE A 261 4.38 17.83 -7.97
CA ILE A 261 5.49 18.76 -8.28
C ILE A 261 6.79 17.98 -8.44
N SER A 262 7.01 16.95 -7.62
CA SER A 262 8.23 16.15 -7.70
C SER A 262 8.43 15.45 -9.05
N LEU A 263 7.37 15.25 -9.83
CA LEU A 263 7.49 14.71 -11.19
C LEU A 263 8.20 15.69 -12.13
N LEU A 264 8.09 17.00 -11.90
CA LEU A 264 8.68 18.03 -12.77
C LEU A 264 10.21 17.94 -12.86
N GLN A 265 10.87 17.26 -11.91
CA GLN A 265 12.31 16.97 -12.00
C GLN A 265 12.68 16.14 -13.24
N PHE A 266 11.72 15.37 -13.77
CA PHE A 266 11.90 14.55 -14.96
C PHE A 266 11.44 15.24 -16.25
N ARG A 267 10.97 16.49 -16.15
CA ARG A 267 10.50 17.24 -17.31
C ARG A 267 11.69 17.70 -18.15
N ASN A 268 11.57 17.56 -19.46
CA ASN A 268 12.44 18.25 -20.41
C ASN A 268 11.89 19.66 -20.63
N PHE A 269 12.44 20.65 -19.94
CA PHE A 269 12.05 22.04 -20.11
C PHE A 269 12.51 22.54 -21.46
N THR A 270 11.60 23.18 -22.22
CA THR A 270 11.92 23.67 -23.58
C THR A 270 11.71 25.16 -23.74
N SER A 271 11.23 25.86 -22.70
CA SER A 271 10.98 27.30 -22.77
C SER A 271 11.17 27.98 -21.42
N GLU A 272 11.54 29.26 -21.47
CA GLU A 272 11.61 30.15 -20.31
C GLU A 272 10.27 30.21 -19.55
N VAL A 273 9.14 30.22 -20.27
CA VAL A 273 7.80 30.29 -19.68
C VAL A 273 7.55 29.13 -18.70
N GLU A 274 8.04 27.93 -19.00
CA GLU A 274 7.92 26.79 -18.11
C GLU A 274 8.79 26.94 -16.86
N VAL A 275 10.03 27.42 -17.04
CA VAL A 275 10.96 27.69 -15.93
C VAL A 275 10.38 28.76 -15.01
N THR A 276 9.91 29.89 -15.54
CA THR A 276 9.22 30.94 -14.78
C THR A 276 7.97 30.41 -14.08
N GLY A 277 7.24 29.49 -14.71
CA GLY A 277 6.11 28.81 -14.10
C GLY A 277 6.49 28.05 -12.83
N LEU A 278 7.61 27.32 -12.86
CA LEU A 278 8.09 26.54 -11.73
C LEU A 278 8.69 27.44 -10.64
N LEU A 279 9.33 28.55 -11.01
CA LEU A 279 9.82 29.55 -10.07
C LEU A 279 8.73 30.18 -9.21
N LYS A 280 7.51 30.28 -9.73
CA LYS A 280 6.37 30.74 -8.92
C LYS A 280 6.06 29.79 -7.77
N LEU A 281 6.32 28.48 -7.93
CA LEU A 281 6.15 27.48 -6.87
C LEU A 281 7.29 27.48 -5.84
N VAL A 282 8.48 27.98 -6.20
CA VAL A 282 9.58 28.19 -5.25
C VAL A 282 9.23 29.24 -4.19
N ASN A 283 8.38 30.21 -4.55
CA ASN A 283 7.89 31.25 -3.65
C ASN A 283 6.55 30.88 -2.99
N ASP A 284 6.18 29.60 -2.96
CA ASP A 284 4.96 29.16 -2.29
C ASP A 284 5.05 29.38 -0.77
N ARG A 285 3.92 29.75 -0.15
CA ARG A 285 3.85 29.97 1.31
C ARG A 285 4.07 28.67 2.09
N ASN A 286 3.77 27.53 1.49
CA ASN A 286 4.07 26.23 2.08
C ASN A 286 5.53 25.85 1.78
N GLY A 287 6.36 25.85 2.83
CA GLY A 287 7.78 25.56 2.71
C GLY A 287 8.10 24.19 2.08
N ASN A 288 7.22 23.18 2.21
CA ASN A 288 7.43 21.88 1.59
C ASN A 288 7.18 21.92 0.07
N ILE A 289 6.21 22.71 -0.38
CA ILE A 289 5.97 22.95 -1.82
C ILE A 289 7.17 23.68 -2.41
N ALA A 290 7.59 24.77 -1.76
CA ALA A 290 8.75 25.55 -2.16
C ALA A 290 10.02 24.69 -2.29
N LEU A 291 10.32 23.88 -1.26
CA LEU A 291 11.48 22.98 -1.24
C LEU A 291 11.40 21.91 -2.35
N THR A 292 10.20 21.37 -2.62
CA THR A 292 10.02 20.36 -3.66
C THR A 292 10.18 20.97 -5.06
N ALA A 293 9.67 22.19 -5.28
CA ALA A 293 9.87 22.94 -6.52
C ALA A 293 11.35 23.28 -6.75
N VAL A 294 12.07 23.69 -5.69
CA VAL A 294 13.53 23.88 -5.70
C VAL A 294 14.25 22.60 -6.11
N THR A 295 13.87 21.47 -5.51
CA THR A 295 14.46 20.17 -5.85
C THR A 295 14.20 19.82 -7.31
N ALA A 296 12.97 20.00 -7.78
CA ALA A 296 12.62 19.76 -9.19
C ALA A 296 13.43 20.64 -10.15
N LEU A 297 13.64 21.93 -9.83
CA LEU A 297 14.50 22.80 -10.63
C LEU A 297 15.94 22.29 -10.68
N ARG A 298 16.51 21.96 -9.52
CA ARG A 298 17.91 21.52 -9.39
C ARG A 298 18.20 20.23 -10.15
N GLU A 299 17.30 19.27 -10.08
CA GLU A 299 17.49 17.93 -10.65
C GLU A 299 17.06 17.83 -12.13
N SER A 300 16.43 18.88 -12.68
CA SER A 300 15.98 18.94 -14.07
C SER A 300 16.99 19.63 -15.00
N ASN A 301 16.66 19.71 -16.29
CA ASN A 301 17.43 20.50 -17.26
C ASN A 301 16.99 21.98 -17.34
N ALA A 302 16.15 22.47 -16.41
CA ALA A 302 15.62 23.83 -16.45
C ALA A 302 16.71 24.93 -16.56
N ALA A 303 17.90 24.69 -16.01
CA ALA A 303 19.06 25.57 -16.12
C ALA A 303 19.44 25.90 -17.57
N MET A 304 19.25 24.95 -18.49
CA MET A 304 19.59 25.10 -19.91
C MET A 304 18.58 25.97 -20.67
N SER A 305 17.40 26.19 -20.11
CA SER A 305 16.29 26.95 -20.73
C SER A 305 15.98 28.25 -20.01
N ALA A 306 16.70 28.55 -18.93
CA ALA A 306 16.56 29.79 -18.17
C ALA A 306 17.44 30.89 -18.80
N PRO A 307 16.95 32.14 -18.89
CA PRO A 307 17.81 33.29 -19.14
C PRO A 307 18.91 33.38 -18.09
N GLU A 308 20.09 33.85 -18.48
CA GLU A 308 21.25 33.96 -17.59
C GLU A 308 20.95 34.80 -16.33
N THR A 309 20.10 35.83 -16.47
CA THR A 309 19.63 36.67 -15.37
C THR A 309 18.79 35.88 -14.37
N THR A 310 17.80 35.11 -14.85
CA THR A 310 16.96 34.24 -14.02
C THR A 310 17.78 33.12 -13.36
N TRP A 311 18.78 32.58 -14.05
CA TRP A 311 19.67 31.57 -13.48
C TRP A 311 20.58 32.12 -12.39
N LYS A 312 21.07 33.36 -12.54
CA LYS A 312 21.85 34.05 -11.51
C LYS A 312 21.02 34.29 -10.24
N GLU A 313 19.76 34.73 -10.39
CA GLU A 313 18.81 34.87 -9.27
C GLU A 313 18.53 33.52 -8.60
N LEU A 314 18.31 32.47 -9.40
CA LEU A 314 18.13 31.10 -8.93
C LEU A 314 19.33 30.58 -8.14
N THR A 315 20.54 30.79 -8.65
CA THR A 315 21.76 30.34 -7.96
C THR A 315 21.93 31.07 -6.63
N ALA A 316 21.57 32.36 -6.56
CA ALA A 316 21.56 33.11 -5.30
C ALA A 316 20.53 32.56 -4.31
N ILE A 317 19.32 32.22 -4.76
CA ILE A 317 18.28 31.60 -3.92
C ILE A 317 18.70 30.21 -3.43
N LEU A 318 19.21 29.36 -4.33
CA LEU A 318 19.57 27.97 -4.06
C LEU A 318 20.83 27.81 -3.21
N SER A 319 21.76 28.77 -3.27
CA SER A 319 22.98 28.79 -2.43
C SER A 319 22.73 29.34 -1.02
N GLY A 320 21.49 29.75 -0.71
CA GLY A 320 21.16 30.43 0.56
C GLY A 320 21.70 31.86 0.61
N ALA A 321 22.09 32.45 -0.52
CA ALA A 321 22.61 33.81 -0.63
C ALA A 321 21.50 34.86 -0.79
N VAL A 322 20.29 34.60 -0.29
CA VAL A 322 19.31 35.67 -0.09
C VAL A 322 19.76 36.44 1.15
N HIS A 323 20.28 37.64 0.93
CA HIS A 323 20.44 38.63 1.99
C HIS A 323 19.14 38.70 2.80
N GLY A 324 19.25 38.41 4.10
CA GLY A 324 18.31 38.94 5.06
C GLY A 324 18.35 40.46 4.93
N SER A 325 17.28 41.02 4.38
CA SER A 325 16.94 42.43 4.52
C SER A 325 15.44 42.51 4.70
N ASP A 326 15.07 42.71 5.97
CA ASP A 326 13.82 43.22 6.55
C ASP A 326 12.47 42.58 6.19
#